data_AF-A0A0K8SX29-F1
#
_entry.id   AF-A0A0K8SX29-F1
#
_cell.length_a   1.000
_cell.length_b   1.000
_cell.length_c   1.000
_cell.angle_alpha   90.00
_cell.angle_beta   90.00
_cell.angle_gamma   90.00
#
_symmetry.space_group_name_H-M   'P 1'
#
loop_
_entity.id
_entity.type
_entity.pdbx_description
1 polymer ?
#
loop_
_entity_poly.entity_id
_entity_poly.type
_entity_poly.pdbx_seq_one_letter_code
_entity_poly.pdbx_strand_id
1 'polypeptide(L)'
;IWWITLACSMVFLTFSSCIKYIGFSALSLGVVIVWRDFWGILPDKRLSNKQLLFRGLLLGGTMLLIPLSIYIAVFHVHLSLLYKAGPHDSIMTSAFQASLEGGLASITKGQPLEVAHGSQVTLRHTHGKACWLHSHAEVYPIRYTDKRGSSHQQQVTCYTFKD
;
A
#
# COMPACT_ATOMS: atom_id res chain seq x y z
N ILE A 1 -35.84 8.14 -5.40
CA ILE A 1 -35.20 9.18 -4.57
C ILE A 1 -34.26 8.55 -3.54
N TRP A 2 -34.73 7.64 -2.66
CA TRP A 2 -33.91 7.05 -1.58
C TRP A 2 -32.58 6.40 -2.02
N TRP A 3 -32.59 5.58 -3.08
CA TRP A 3 -31.37 4.94 -3.59
C TRP A 3 -30.36 5.95 -4.17
N ILE A 4 -30.84 7.02 -4.79
CA ILE A 4 -29.98 8.08 -5.34
C ILE A 4 -29.33 8.85 -4.19
N THR A 5 -30.10 9.19 -3.15
CA THR A 5 -29.55 9.88 -1.96
C THR A 5 -28.56 9.01 -1.19
N LEU A 6 -28.78 7.70 -1.12
CA LEU A 6 -27.83 6.74 -0.55
C LEU A 6 -26.53 6.69 -1.38
N ALA A 7 -26.64 6.57 -2.70
CA ALA A 7 -25.47 6.55 -3.57
C ALA A 7 -24.67 7.85 -3.46
N CYS A 8 -25.33 9.01 -3.54
CA CYS A 8 -24.69 10.31 -3.39
C CYS A 8 -24.02 10.47 -2.02
N SER A 9 -24.66 10.05 -0.92
CA SER A 9 -24.05 10.14 0.41
C SER A 9 -22.81 9.24 0.53
N MET A 10 -22.86 8.02 0.00
CA MET A 10 -21.68 7.13 -0.03
C MET A 10 -20.54 7.72 -0.84
N VAL A 11 -20.83 8.38 -1.97
CA VAL A 11 -19.83 9.08 -2.79
C VAL A 11 -19.14 10.18 -1.97
N PHE A 12 -19.89 11.08 -1.35
CA PHE A 12 -19.33 12.19 -0.57
C PHE A 12 -18.54 11.71 0.67
N LEU A 13 -19.05 10.70 1.38
CA LEU A 13 -18.35 10.11 2.53
C LEU A 13 -17.05 9.42 2.12
N THR A 14 -17.03 8.79 0.95
CA THR A 14 -15.81 8.17 0.41
C THR A 14 -14.78 9.23 0.03
N PHE A 15 -15.19 10.31 -0.63
CA PHE A 15 -14.27 11.42 -0.93
C PHE A 15 -13.68 12.04 0.34
N SER A 16 -14.48 12.21 1.40
CA SER A 16 -13.95 12.67 2.69
C SER A 16 -12.87 11.73 3.26
N SER A 17 -13.03 10.42 3.07
CA SER A 17 -12.07 9.40 3.52
C SER A 17 -10.79 9.40 2.67
N CYS A 18 -10.90 9.72 1.37
CA CYS A 18 -9.76 9.82 0.46
C CYS A 18 -8.86 11.03 0.77
N ILE A 19 -9.42 12.12 1.31
CA ILE A 19 -8.63 13.30 1.73
C ILE A 19 -7.84 12.98 3.00
N LYS A 20 -8.48 12.36 3.99
CA LYS A 20 -7.85 12.00 5.27
C LYS A 20 -8.57 10.82 5.90
N TYR A 21 -7.79 9.90 6.48
CA TYR A 21 -8.34 8.69 7.09
C TYR A 21 -9.27 8.92 8.29
N ILE A 22 -9.30 10.11 8.90
CA ILE A 22 -10.33 10.45 9.89
C ILE A 22 -11.75 10.43 9.29
N GLY A 23 -11.88 10.64 7.97
CA GLY A 23 -13.15 10.50 7.25
C GLY A 23 -13.73 9.09 7.31
N PHE A 24 -12.90 8.08 7.58
CA PHE A 24 -13.35 6.71 7.79
C PHE A 24 -14.32 6.60 8.97
N SER A 25 -14.19 7.46 9.99
CA SER A 25 -15.12 7.54 11.11
C SER A 25 -16.52 7.98 10.65
N ALA A 26 -16.59 8.95 9.74
CA ALA A 26 -17.86 9.42 9.17
C ALA A 26 -18.47 8.36 8.23
N LEU A 27 -17.65 7.70 7.42
CA LEU A 27 -18.09 6.58 6.58
C LEU A 27 -18.65 5.43 7.43
N SER A 28 -17.94 5.05 8.49
CA SER A 28 -18.36 4.01 9.44
C SER A 28 -19.69 4.34 10.12
N LEU A 29 -19.86 5.60 10.56
CA LEU A 29 -21.13 6.06 11.11
C LEU A 29 -22.27 5.95 10.09
N GLY A 30 -22.02 6.36 8.84
CA GLY A 30 -22.98 6.20 7.75
C GLY A 30 -23.40 4.74 7.54
N VAL A 31 -22.44 3.81 7.62
CA VAL A 31 -22.72 2.36 7.53
C VAL A 31 -23.61 1.88 8.66
N VAL A 32 -23.32 2.27 9.90
CA VAL A 32 -24.12 1.89 11.08
C VAL A 32 -25.55 2.43 10.98
N ILE A 33 -25.74 3.66 10.50
CA ILE A 33 -27.07 4.25 10.32
C ILE A 33 -27.90 3.44 9.32
N VAL A 34 -27.33 3.12 8.15
CA VAL A 34 -28.03 2.33 7.13
C VAL A 34 -28.33 0.91 7.62
N TRP A 35 -27.39 0.31 8.37
CA TRP A 35 -27.59 -1.01 8.97
C TRP A 35 -28.73 -1.01 10.00
N ARG A 36 -28.78 -0.01 10.88
CA ARG A 36 -29.88 0.17 11.83
C ARG A 36 -31.22 0.36 11.12
N ASP A 37 -31.25 1.13 10.04
CA ASP A 37 -32.47 1.36 9.26
C ASP A 37 -32.93 0.07 8.57
N PHE A 38 -32.00 -0.75 8.06
CA PHE A 38 -32.30 -2.09 7.56
C PHE A 38 -32.82 -3.01 8.67
N TRP A 39 -32.24 -2.92 9.88
CA TRP A 39 -32.67 -3.70 11.03
C TRP A 39 -34.13 -3.41 11.43
N GLY A 40 -34.56 -2.15 11.33
CA GLY A 40 -35.95 -1.76 11.57
C GLY A 40 -36.96 -2.36 10.59
N ILE A 41 -36.51 -2.83 9.42
CA ILE A 41 -37.37 -3.41 8.36
C ILE A 41 -37.50 -4.94 8.51
N LEU A 42 -36.55 -5.60 9.19
CA LEU A 42 -36.58 -7.05 9.45
C LEU A 42 -37.91 -7.58 10.03
N PRO A 43 -38.57 -6.93 11.01
CA PRO A 43 -39.79 -7.47 11.62
C PRO A 43 -41.07 -7.25 10.79
N ASP A 44 -41.02 -6.56 9.65
CA ASP A 44 -42.22 -6.28 8.85
C ASP A 44 -42.71 -7.55 8.12
N LYS A 45 -43.79 -8.15 8.64
CA LYS A 45 -44.42 -9.37 8.10
C LYS A 45 -45.03 -9.19 6.70
N ARG A 46 -45.13 -7.96 6.19
CA ARG A 46 -45.65 -7.69 4.84
C ARG A 46 -44.63 -8.00 3.75
N LEU A 47 -43.35 -8.10 4.09
CA LEU A 47 -42.27 -8.36 3.15
C LEU A 47 -41.95 -9.85 3.09
N SER A 48 -41.72 -10.35 1.87
CA SER A 48 -41.23 -11.71 1.68
C SER A 48 -39.75 -11.81 2.07
N ASN A 49 -39.34 -12.95 2.63
CA ASN A 49 -37.92 -13.25 2.93
C ASN A 49 -37.01 -13.03 1.71
N LYS A 50 -37.49 -13.33 0.50
CA LYS A 50 -36.73 -13.11 -0.75
C LYS A 50 -36.50 -11.63 -1.03
N GLN A 51 -37.51 -10.79 -0.79
CA GLN A 51 -37.42 -9.34 -0.99
C GLN A 51 -36.46 -8.72 0.02
N LEU A 52 -36.49 -9.18 1.27
CA LEU A 52 -35.60 -8.72 2.32
C LEU A 52 -34.14 -9.09 2.03
N LEU A 53 -33.89 -10.33 1.60
CA LEU A 53 -32.56 -10.78 1.18
C LEU A 53 -32.04 -9.94 0.01
N PHE A 54 -32.83 -9.77 -1.06
CA PHE A 54 -32.42 -9.00 -2.22
C PHE A 54 -32.12 -7.53 -1.86
N ARG A 55 -32.93 -6.93 -0.99
CA ARG A 55 -32.69 -5.57 -0.49
C ARG A 55 -31.42 -5.49 0.34
N GLY A 56 -31.16 -6.47 1.21
CA GLY A 56 -29.93 -6.55 2.00
C GLY A 56 -28.68 -6.69 1.12
N LEU A 57 -28.73 -7.54 0.09
CA LEU A 57 -27.64 -7.71 -0.88
C LEU A 57 -27.39 -6.44 -1.68
N LEU A 58 -28.44 -5.76 -2.15
CA LEU A 58 -28.32 -4.47 -2.82
C LEU A 58 -27.69 -3.40 -1.92
N LEU A 59 -28.08 -3.36 -0.65
CA LEU A 59 -27.53 -2.40 0.32
C LEU A 59 -26.05 -2.68 0.60
N GLY A 60 -25.72 -3.92 0.96
CA GLY A 60 -24.33 -4.32 1.19
C GLY A 60 -23.46 -4.10 -0.05
N GLY A 61 -23.97 -4.46 -1.23
CA GLY A 61 -23.30 -4.22 -2.51
C GLY A 61 -23.06 -2.74 -2.78
N THR A 62 -24.07 -1.88 -2.60
CA THR A 62 -23.93 -0.44 -2.81
C THR A 62 -22.92 0.18 -1.84
N MET A 63 -22.95 -0.22 -0.57
CA MET A 63 -22.08 0.29 0.48
C MET A 63 -20.64 -0.22 0.38
N LEU A 64 -20.40 -1.31 -0.36
CA LEU A 64 -19.05 -1.85 -0.60
C LEU A 64 -18.49 -1.37 -1.94
N LEU A 65 -19.25 -1.53 -3.03
CA LEU A 65 -18.78 -1.30 -4.40
C LEU A 65 -18.54 0.19 -4.67
N ILE A 66 -19.42 1.08 -4.17
CA ILE A 66 -19.23 2.53 -4.39
C ILE A 66 -17.95 3.01 -3.70
N PRO A 67 -17.74 2.80 -2.38
CA PRO A 67 -16.51 3.27 -1.75
C PRO A 67 -15.25 2.63 -2.33
N LEU A 68 -15.29 1.32 -2.62
CA LEU A 68 -14.15 0.60 -3.19
C LEU A 68 -13.77 1.14 -4.57
N SER A 69 -14.75 1.34 -5.46
CA SER A 69 -14.49 1.84 -6.82
C SER A 69 -13.90 3.25 -6.81
N ILE A 70 -14.43 4.15 -5.97
CA ILE A 70 -13.92 5.53 -5.84
C ILE A 70 -12.51 5.53 -5.25
N TYR A 71 -12.26 4.76 -4.19
CA TYR A 71 -10.95 4.67 -3.56
C TYR A 71 -9.89 4.17 -4.55
N ILE A 72 -10.19 3.08 -5.27
CA ILE A 72 -9.30 2.54 -6.31
C ILE A 72 -9.10 3.56 -7.43
N ALA A 73 -10.14 4.24 -7.90
CA ALA A 73 -10.03 5.24 -8.95
C ALA A 73 -9.14 6.42 -8.55
N VAL A 74 -9.27 6.92 -7.32
CA VAL A 74 -8.42 7.99 -6.80
C VAL A 74 -6.97 7.56 -6.72
N PHE A 75 -6.69 6.36 -6.20
CA PHE A 75 -5.32 5.82 -6.16
C PHE A 75 -4.74 5.55 -7.54
N HIS A 76 -5.57 5.06 -8.47
CA HIS A 76 -5.17 4.86 -9.86
C HIS A 76 -4.77 6.19 -10.51
N VAL A 77 -5.58 7.23 -10.36
CA VAL A 77 -5.27 8.58 -10.87
C VAL A 77 -4.00 9.12 -10.20
N HIS A 78 -3.86 8.97 -8.88
CA HIS A 78 -2.67 9.42 -8.15
C HIS A 78 -1.38 8.76 -8.68
N LEU A 79 -1.37 7.43 -8.79
CA LEU A 79 -0.20 6.68 -9.26
C LEU A 79 0.09 6.91 -10.76
N SER A 80 -0.95 7.11 -11.57
CA SER A 80 -0.79 7.39 -13.00
C SER A 80 -0.20 8.79 -13.25
N LEU A 81 -0.55 9.77 -12.41
CA LEU A 81 -0.01 11.13 -12.51
C LEU A 81 1.41 11.23 -11.94
N LEU A 82 1.70 10.54 -10.84
CA LEU A 82 3.01 10.55 -10.17
C LEU A 82 3.89 9.38 -10.64
N TYR A 83 4.20 9.34 -11.93
CA TYR A 83 5.03 8.27 -12.52
C TYR A 83 6.55 8.49 -12.36
N LYS A 84 7.01 9.64 -11.86
CA LYS A 84 8.44 9.95 -11.71
C LYS A 84 8.95 9.64 -10.31
N ALA A 85 10.20 9.18 -10.21
CA ALA A 85 10.88 8.95 -8.94
C ALA A 85 11.03 10.27 -8.14
N GLY A 86 10.86 10.17 -6.83
CA GLY A 86 10.92 11.31 -5.90
C GLY A 86 11.66 10.94 -4.61
N PRO A 87 11.96 11.90 -3.71
CA PRO A 87 12.87 11.70 -2.58
C PRO A 87 12.42 10.65 -1.55
N HIS A 88 11.13 10.31 -1.53
CA HIS A 88 10.55 9.35 -0.58
C HIS A 88 10.15 8.03 -1.24
N ASP A 89 10.58 7.77 -2.48
CA ASP A 89 10.33 6.49 -3.16
C ASP A 89 11.03 5.33 -2.44
N SER A 90 12.12 5.58 -1.72
CA SER A 90 12.94 4.62 -0.96
C SER A 90 12.18 3.77 0.06
N ILE A 91 11.01 4.25 0.51
CA ILE A 91 10.12 3.54 1.45
C ILE A 91 9.30 2.45 0.73
N MET A 92 9.11 2.60 -0.58
CA MET A 92 8.35 1.65 -1.39
C MET A 92 9.18 0.42 -1.75
N THR A 93 8.50 -0.63 -2.23
CA THR A 93 9.17 -1.85 -2.67
C THR A 93 10.05 -1.59 -3.91
N SER A 94 11.10 -2.41 -4.09
CA SER A 94 11.97 -2.32 -5.26
C SER A 94 11.20 -2.48 -6.57
N ALA A 95 10.17 -3.35 -6.60
CA ALA A 95 9.32 -3.54 -7.77
C ALA A 95 8.53 -2.27 -8.13
N PHE A 96 8.00 -1.56 -7.13
CA PHE A 96 7.31 -0.29 -7.36
C PHE A 96 8.27 0.81 -7.80
N GLN A 97 9.43 0.95 -7.16
CA GLN A 97 10.48 1.90 -7.56
C GLN A 97 10.96 1.66 -8.99
N ALA A 98 11.03 0.40 -9.43
CA ALA A 98 11.40 0.04 -10.80
C ALA A 98 10.30 0.38 -11.83
N SER A 99 9.06 0.59 -11.40
CA SER A 99 7.97 1.04 -12.29
C SER A 99 7.93 2.55 -12.51
N LEU A 100 8.63 3.33 -11.67
CA LEU A 100 8.75 4.78 -11.80
C LEU A 100 9.80 5.17 -12.84
N GLU A 101 9.65 6.34 -13.46
CA GLU A 101 10.69 6.90 -14.32
C GLU A 101 11.78 7.59 -13.49
N GLY A 102 13.03 7.19 -13.70
CA GLY A 102 14.19 7.66 -12.94
C GLY A 102 14.50 6.75 -11.75
N GLY A 103 15.20 7.27 -10.73
CA GLY A 103 15.49 6.54 -9.49
C GLY A 103 16.10 5.15 -9.73
N LEU A 104 15.51 4.12 -9.12
CA LEU A 104 15.94 2.73 -9.28
C LEU A 104 15.78 2.21 -10.71
N ALA A 105 14.74 2.65 -11.43
CA ALA A 105 14.45 2.15 -12.77
C ALA A 105 15.54 2.51 -13.77
N SER A 106 16.22 3.65 -13.63
CA SER A 106 17.34 4.00 -14.50
C SER A 106 18.55 3.07 -14.34
N ILE A 107 18.65 2.39 -13.19
CA ILE A 107 19.72 1.45 -12.86
C ILE A 107 19.37 0.04 -13.35
N THR A 108 18.12 -0.37 -13.18
CA THR A 108 17.65 -1.71 -13.56
C THR A 108 17.30 -1.83 -15.04
N LYS A 109 17.04 -0.72 -15.72
CA LYS A 109 16.70 -0.71 -17.15
C LYS A 109 17.85 -1.24 -18.00
N GLY A 110 17.61 -2.35 -18.69
CA GLY A 110 18.59 -3.00 -19.56
C GLY A 110 19.50 -3.99 -18.84
N GLN A 111 19.28 -4.27 -17.55
CA GLN A 111 19.99 -5.36 -16.87
C GLN A 111 19.49 -6.73 -17.37
N PRO A 112 20.39 -7.73 -17.52
CA PRO A 112 20.00 -9.08 -17.90
C PRO A 112 19.11 -9.69 -16.82
N LEU A 113 18.03 -10.36 -17.27
CA LEU A 113 17.10 -11.07 -16.40
C LEU A 113 17.72 -12.35 -15.83
N GLU A 114 18.61 -12.98 -16.60
CA GLU A 114 19.30 -14.19 -16.20
C GLU A 114 20.68 -13.86 -15.63
N VAL A 115 20.97 -14.44 -14.46
CA VAL A 115 22.27 -14.32 -13.79
C VAL A 115 22.98 -15.66 -13.94
N ALA A 116 24.22 -15.63 -14.44
CA ALA A 116 25.05 -16.82 -14.61
C ALA A 116 26.25 -16.80 -13.64
N HIS A 117 26.93 -17.93 -13.52
CA HIS A 117 28.16 -17.99 -12.72
C HIS A 117 29.23 -17.05 -13.30
N GLY A 118 29.82 -16.23 -12.42
CA GLY A 118 30.80 -15.20 -12.80
C GLY A 118 30.17 -13.83 -13.15
N SER A 119 28.84 -13.71 -13.17
CA SER A 119 28.18 -12.42 -13.32
C SER A 119 28.47 -11.51 -12.12
N GLN A 120 28.73 -10.23 -12.40
CA GLN A 120 28.83 -9.19 -11.37
C GLN A 120 27.43 -8.71 -11.01
N VAL A 121 27.03 -8.86 -9.75
CA VAL A 121 25.68 -8.52 -9.27
C VAL A 121 25.75 -7.63 -8.04
N THR A 122 24.73 -6.80 -7.87
CA THR A 122 24.53 -6.01 -6.65
C THR A 122 23.31 -6.56 -5.91
N LEU A 123 23.49 -6.95 -4.66
CA LEU A 123 22.42 -7.53 -3.86
C LEU A 123 21.74 -6.44 -3.03
N ARG A 124 20.41 -6.41 -3.06
CA ARG A 124 19.60 -5.46 -2.29
C ARG A 124 18.72 -6.20 -1.30
N HIS A 125 18.75 -5.76 -0.05
CA HIS A 125 17.84 -6.24 0.97
C HIS A 125 16.43 -5.69 0.76
N THR A 126 15.42 -6.56 0.79
CA THR A 126 14.02 -6.22 0.48
C THR A 126 13.13 -6.08 1.72
N HIS A 127 13.54 -6.60 2.87
CA HIS A 127 12.72 -6.61 4.07
C HIS A 127 13.06 -5.42 4.99
N GLY A 128 12.06 -4.66 5.44
CA GLY A 128 12.31 -3.49 6.31
C GLY A 128 12.99 -2.35 5.57
N LYS A 129 14.20 -1.95 6.00
CA LYS A 129 14.94 -0.84 5.38
C LYS A 129 15.73 -1.35 4.17
N ALA A 130 15.44 -0.79 3.01
CA ALA A 130 16.14 -1.11 1.78
C ALA A 130 17.60 -0.62 1.84
N CYS A 131 18.54 -1.52 1.60
CA CYS A 131 19.97 -1.23 1.56
C CYS A 131 20.69 -2.26 0.69
N TRP A 132 21.85 -1.88 0.19
CA TRP A 132 22.72 -2.67 -0.67
C TRP A 132 23.77 -3.39 0.16
N LEU A 133 24.09 -4.62 -0.24
CA LEU A 133 25.24 -5.32 0.31
C LEU A 133 26.50 -4.57 -0.10
N HIS A 134 27.22 -4.04 0.88
CA HIS A 134 28.40 -3.21 0.68
C HIS A 134 29.60 -3.75 1.46
N SER A 135 30.78 -3.65 0.87
CA SER A 135 32.03 -3.97 1.55
C SER A 135 33.11 -2.97 1.15
N HIS A 136 33.81 -2.43 2.15
CA HIS A 136 34.85 -1.41 1.99
C HIS A 136 36.15 -1.85 2.68
N ALA A 137 37.25 -1.12 2.48
CA ALA A 137 38.58 -1.54 2.94
C ALA A 137 38.79 -1.52 4.46
N GLU A 138 37.82 -1.02 5.23
CA GLU A 138 37.92 -1.02 6.69
C GLU A 138 37.64 -2.40 7.28
N VAL A 139 38.27 -2.66 8.42
CA VAL A 139 38.20 -3.93 9.14
C VAL A 139 37.53 -3.76 10.49
N TYR A 140 36.94 -4.82 11.03
CA TYR A 140 36.40 -4.79 12.39
C TYR A 140 37.54 -4.62 13.42
N PRO A 141 37.33 -3.87 14.51
CA PRO A 141 38.37 -3.70 15.53
C PRO A 141 38.66 -5.03 16.24
N ILE A 142 39.93 -5.28 16.57
CA ILE A 142 40.36 -6.53 17.24
C ILE A 142 39.65 -6.70 18.59
N ARG A 143 39.51 -5.60 19.34
CA ARG A 143 38.82 -5.55 20.62
C ARG A 143 37.88 -4.35 20.67
N TYR A 144 36.63 -4.61 21.06
CA TYR A 144 35.63 -3.58 21.35
C TYR A 144 35.77 -3.06 22.78
N THR A 145 35.15 -1.92 23.08
CA THR A 145 35.15 -1.30 24.42
C THR A 145 34.49 -2.17 25.50
N ASP A 146 33.60 -3.08 25.10
CA ASP A 146 32.95 -4.07 25.96
C ASP A 146 33.74 -5.39 26.10
N LYS A 147 35.02 -5.40 25.69
CA LYS A 147 35.95 -6.54 25.73
C LYS A 147 35.62 -7.70 24.78
N ARG A 148 34.66 -7.56 23.86
CA ARG A 148 34.46 -8.56 22.79
C ARG A 148 35.63 -8.52 21.80
N GLY A 149 36.03 -9.70 21.31
CA GLY A 149 37.02 -9.83 20.24
C GLY A 149 36.37 -10.00 18.86
N SER A 150 37.05 -9.59 17.79
CA SER A 150 36.65 -9.88 16.40
C SER A 150 37.79 -10.52 15.60
N SER A 151 37.47 -11.07 14.43
CA SER A 151 38.45 -11.67 13.51
C SER A 151 39.34 -10.66 12.79
N HIS A 152 39.12 -9.34 12.98
CA HIS A 152 39.84 -8.27 12.27
C HIS A 152 39.76 -8.42 10.73
N GLN A 153 38.63 -8.94 10.25
CA GLN A 153 38.33 -9.08 8.83
C GLN A 153 37.60 -7.86 8.28
N GLN A 154 37.48 -7.83 6.96
CA GLN A 154 36.80 -6.77 6.21
C GLN A 154 35.36 -6.61 6.66
N GLN A 155 34.91 -5.35 6.76
CA GLN A 155 33.54 -5.04 7.10
C GLN A 155 32.61 -5.31 5.91
N VAL A 156 31.47 -5.93 6.21
CA VAL A 156 30.37 -6.12 5.27
C VAL A 156 29.13 -5.51 5.92
N THR A 157 28.59 -4.49 5.28
CA THR A 157 27.52 -3.65 5.83
C THR A 157 26.36 -3.54 4.85
N CYS A 158 25.25 -2.98 5.32
CA CYS A 158 24.10 -2.67 4.49
C CYS A 158 24.05 -1.15 4.27
N TYR A 159 24.47 -0.71 3.08
CA TYR A 159 24.60 0.71 2.75
C TYR A 159 23.35 1.21 2.01
N THR A 160 22.82 2.37 2.41
CA THR A 160 21.53 2.87 1.89
C THR A 160 21.64 3.57 0.54
N PHE A 161 22.83 4.09 0.22
CA PHE A 161 23.07 4.80 -1.02
C PHE A 161 23.79 3.89 -2.02
N LYS A 162 23.85 4.34 -3.27
CA LYS A 162 24.62 3.67 -4.31
C LYS A 162 26.07 4.11 -4.23
N ASP A 163 26.96 3.14 -4.26
CA ASP A 163 28.41 3.23 -4.43
C ASP A 163 28.86 2.97 -5.88
#